data_AF-A0A4P5ZXS3-F1
#
_entry.id   AF-A0A4P5ZXS3-F1
#
_cell.length_a   1.000
_cell.length_b   1.000
_cell.length_c   1.000
_cell.angle_alpha   90.00
_cell.angle_beta   90.00
_cell.angle_gamma   90.00
#
_symmetry.space_group_name_H-M   'P 1'
#
loop_
_entity.id
_entity.type
_entity.pdbx_description
1 polymer ?
#
loop_
_entity_poly.entity_id
_entity_poly.type
_entity_poly.pdbx_seq_one_letter_code
_entity_poly.pdbx_strand_id
1 'polypeptide(L)'
;MPTTPARARKWIESAKAVKRWSDCGQFYVQLTIEPSGYTTQNLVIGIDPGKKFSGIGVQSAKFTLYTAHLILPFQTVRERMDIRRLMRRGRRGRRINRKIEFSKRNHRQKRFNNRRQGKLPPSIRANRQLELRIVSELFRIYPVAEIRYEYVKADVDLTSGRKRAKSGKGFSPVMVGQKWMLSQLEKFAPVVRIEGYQTASTRKYLGLTKNKTDKSKPEFNTHAVDGVAIAATAFVEYRQYHTAKTDGANWFGDVVITTAQFRVIRKPPFSRRQLHL
;
A
#
# COMPACT_ATOMS: atom_id res chain seq x y z
N MET A 1 -3.04 12.34 21.16
CA MET A 1 -1.76 12.38 20.39
C MET A 1 -0.69 11.54 21.11
N PRO A 2 0.40 11.12 20.41
CA PRO A 2 1.48 10.33 20.99
C PRO A 2 1.96 10.89 22.32
N THR A 3 2.25 10.00 23.26
CA THR A 3 2.62 10.36 24.63
C THR A 3 3.97 9.76 24.98
N THR A 4 4.60 10.26 26.03
CA THR A 4 5.84 9.70 26.53
C THR A 4 5.57 8.37 27.27
N PRO A 5 6.52 7.42 27.26
CA PRO A 5 6.38 6.17 28.00
C PRO A 5 6.13 6.37 29.49
N ALA A 6 6.74 7.40 30.10
CA ALA A 6 6.52 7.75 31.51
C ALA A 6 5.06 8.16 31.79
N ARG A 7 4.47 8.97 30.90
CA ARG A 7 3.06 9.38 31.04
C ARG A 7 2.10 8.22 30.80
N ALA A 8 2.38 7.37 29.80
CA ALA A 8 1.59 6.17 29.56
C ALA A 8 1.57 5.22 30.77
N ARG A 9 2.73 5.00 31.43
CA ARG A 9 2.84 4.19 32.65
C ARG A 9 2.00 4.77 33.79
N LYS A 10 2.14 6.07 34.08
CA LYS A 10 1.34 6.74 35.11
C LYS A 10 -0.16 6.59 34.89
N TRP A 11 -0.64 6.66 33.65
CA TRP A 11 -2.06 6.44 33.34
C TRP A 11 -2.51 5.01 33.60
N ILE A 12 -1.69 4.02 33.30
CA ILE A 12 -1.99 2.61 33.56
C ILE A 12 -1.99 2.34 35.08
N GLU A 13 -0.96 2.81 35.79
CA GLU A 13 -0.82 2.67 37.25
C GLU A 13 -1.98 3.32 38.01
N SER A 14 -2.46 4.47 37.53
CA SER A 14 -3.61 5.19 38.10
C SER A 14 -4.98 4.72 37.58
N ALA A 15 -5.04 3.59 36.88
CA ALA A 15 -6.27 3.02 36.29
C ALA A 15 -7.05 3.97 35.34
N LYS A 16 -6.39 5.01 34.81
CA LYS A 16 -6.95 5.97 33.85
C LYS A 16 -6.90 5.47 32.40
N ALA A 17 -6.13 4.40 32.15
CA ALA A 17 -6.00 3.80 30.84
C ALA A 17 -5.70 2.30 30.90
N VAL A 18 -6.10 1.57 29.86
CA VAL A 18 -5.81 0.14 29.68
C VAL A 18 -4.81 -0.05 28.55
N LYS A 19 -3.80 -0.91 28.78
CA LYS A 19 -2.84 -1.31 27.74
C LYS A 19 -3.49 -2.15 26.66
N ARG A 20 -3.20 -1.84 25.39
CA ARG A 20 -3.70 -2.58 24.22
C ARG A 20 -2.61 -2.71 23.16
N TRP A 21 -2.80 -3.68 22.27
CA TRP A 21 -1.98 -3.91 21.09
C TRP A 21 -2.87 -4.02 19.87
N SER A 22 -2.46 -3.38 18.78
CA SER A 22 -3.16 -3.49 17.51
C SER A 22 -2.71 -4.70 16.69
N ASP A 23 -3.49 -5.07 15.67
CA ASP A 23 -3.12 -6.10 14.70
C ASP A 23 -1.82 -5.72 13.94
N CYS A 24 -1.51 -4.42 13.86
CA CYS A 24 -0.28 -3.88 13.27
C CYS A 24 0.93 -3.94 14.22
N GLY A 25 0.76 -4.44 15.45
CA GLY A 25 1.82 -4.50 16.45
C GLY A 25 2.16 -3.14 17.09
N GLN A 26 1.28 -2.16 16.98
CA GLN A 26 1.43 -0.88 17.67
C GLN A 26 0.91 -1.03 19.10
N PHE A 27 1.76 -0.66 20.07
CA PHE A 27 1.32 -0.50 21.45
C PHE A 27 0.57 0.82 21.58
N TYR A 28 -0.58 0.79 22.25
CA TYR A 28 -1.33 1.98 22.58
C TYR A 28 -2.03 1.83 23.94
N VAL A 29 -2.40 2.96 24.50
CA VAL A 29 -3.21 3.03 25.72
C VAL A 29 -4.59 3.54 25.35
N GLN A 30 -5.62 2.85 25.83
CA GLN A 30 -7.01 3.27 25.68
C GLN A 30 -7.44 3.93 26.98
N LEU A 31 -7.75 5.23 26.93
CA LEU A 31 -8.24 5.94 28.10
C LEU A 31 -9.60 5.38 28.52
N THR A 32 -9.80 5.21 29.82
CA THR A 32 -11.06 4.79 30.45
C THR A 32 -11.81 5.96 31.07
N ILE A 33 -11.14 7.11 31.15
CA ILE A 33 -11.67 8.38 31.65
C ILE A 33 -11.75 9.39 30.51
N GLU A 34 -12.49 10.47 30.74
CA GLU A 34 -12.53 11.59 29.80
C GLU A 34 -11.11 12.18 29.60
N PRO A 35 -10.69 12.39 28.34
CA PRO A 35 -9.41 13.02 28.06
C PRO A 35 -9.42 14.47 28.53
N SER A 36 -8.24 15.00 28.85
CA SER A 36 -8.08 16.43 29.19
C SER A 36 -8.37 17.38 28.00
N GLY A 37 -8.67 16.85 26.82
CA GLY A 37 -8.97 17.61 25.60
C GLY A 37 -9.01 16.73 24.35
N TYR A 38 -9.69 17.23 23.32
CA TYR A 38 -9.94 16.51 22.07
C TYR A 38 -9.06 16.98 20.90
N THR A 39 -8.14 17.91 21.15
CA THR A 39 -7.25 18.44 20.11
C THR A 39 -6.30 17.37 19.60
N THR A 40 -6.38 17.10 18.30
CA THR A 40 -5.49 16.19 17.58
C THR A 40 -4.49 16.95 16.72
N GLN A 41 -3.38 16.32 16.35
CA GLN A 41 -2.50 16.85 15.30
C GLN A 41 -2.91 16.21 13.97
N ASN A 42 -2.66 16.92 12.87
CA ASN A 42 -2.86 16.37 11.54
C ASN A 42 -1.87 15.22 11.30
N LEU A 43 -2.43 14.03 11.05
CA LEU A 43 -1.67 12.83 10.71
C LEU A 43 -1.97 12.41 9.29
N VAL A 44 -0.92 12.06 8.56
CA VAL A 44 -0.99 11.66 7.17
C VAL A 44 -0.41 10.27 7.00
N ILE A 45 -1.14 9.41 6.29
CA ILE A 45 -0.62 8.09 5.89
C ILE A 45 -0.07 8.19 4.48
N GLY A 46 1.22 7.91 4.30
CA GLY A 46 1.85 7.73 3.00
C GLY A 46 1.91 6.26 2.61
N ILE A 47 1.51 5.96 1.38
CA ILE A 47 1.48 4.60 0.82
C ILE A 47 2.32 4.58 -0.46
N ASP A 48 3.41 3.81 -0.43
CA ASP A 48 4.22 3.42 -1.61
C ASP A 48 3.77 2.03 -2.09
N PRO A 49 2.91 1.94 -3.12
CA PRO A 49 2.36 0.68 -3.59
C PRO A 49 3.28 -0.01 -4.59
N GLY A 50 3.76 -1.20 -4.26
CA GLY A 50 4.58 -2.01 -5.17
C GLY A 50 3.94 -3.32 -5.60
N LYS A 51 4.70 -4.08 -6.40
CA LYS A 51 4.30 -5.41 -6.90
C LYS A 51 4.55 -6.51 -5.87
N LYS A 52 5.75 -6.52 -5.28
CA LYS A 52 6.19 -7.52 -4.28
C LYS A 52 6.18 -6.97 -2.86
N PHE A 53 6.42 -5.67 -2.72
CA PHE A 53 6.50 -4.99 -1.44
C PHE A 53 5.69 -3.70 -1.48
N SER A 54 5.31 -3.17 -0.32
CA SER A 54 4.77 -1.81 -0.22
C SER A 54 5.27 -1.14 1.04
N GLY A 55 5.50 0.16 0.95
CA GLY A 55 5.86 1.02 2.07
C GLY A 55 4.64 1.70 2.65
N ILE A 56 4.56 1.76 3.98
CA ILE A 56 3.58 2.59 4.68
C ILE A 56 4.32 3.45 5.71
N GLY A 57 4.00 4.73 5.76
CA GLY A 57 4.47 5.67 6.79
C GLY A 57 3.31 6.47 7.38
N VAL A 58 3.31 6.69 8.68
CA VAL A 58 2.40 7.60 9.38
C VAL A 58 3.21 8.78 9.89
N GLN A 59 2.88 9.98 9.42
CA GLN A 59 3.67 11.18 9.65
C GLN A 59 2.79 12.33 10.16
N SER A 60 3.31 13.08 11.13
CA SER A 60 2.85 14.43 11.48
C SER A 60 3.91 15.46 11.07
N ALA A 61 3.64 16.75 11.22
CA ALA A 61 4.67 17.77 11.03
C ALA A 61 5.89 17.57 11.96
N LYS A 62 5.72 16.91 13.11
CA LYS A 62 6.78 16.80 14.14
C LYS A 62 7.35 15.40 14.36
N PHE A 63 6.59 14.36 14.01
CA PHE A 63 6.96 12.99 14.36
C PHE A 63 6.60 12.01 13.26
N THR A 64 7.49 11.06 13.02
CA THR A 64 7.18 9.81 12.35
C THR A 64 6.66 8.83 13.40
N LEU A 65 5.43 8.35 13.23
CA LEU A 65 4.73 7.58 14.27
C LEU A 65 4.80 6.08 14.05
N TYR A 66 4.74 5.66 12.79
CA TYR A 66 4.67 4.26 12.44
C TYR A 66 5.18 4.07 11.02
N THR A 67 5.94 2.99 10.82
CA THR A 67 6.42 2.59 9.50
C THR A 67 6.28 1.09 9.30
N ALA A 68 5.92 0.70 8.07
CA ALA A 68 5.83 -0.70 7.73
C ALA A 68 6.38 -1.02 6.34
N HIS A 69 7.06 -2.15 6.25
CA HIS A 69 7.40 -2.85 5.03
C HIS A 69 6.43 -4.03 4.87
N LEU A 70 5.55 -3.95 3.88
CA LEU A 70 4.60 -5.01 3.56
C LEU A 70 5.22 -5.99 2.57
N ILE A 71 5.27 -7.28 2.90
CA ILE A 71 5.59 -8.36 1.96
C ILE A 71 4.28 -8.84 1.33
N LEU A 72 4.09 -8.48 0.06
CA LEU A 72 2.85 -8.70 -0.65
C LEU A 72 2.76 -10.15 -1.18
N PRO A 73 1.58 -10.79 -1.13
CA PRO A 73 1.40 -12.19 -1.52
C PRO A 73 1.35 -12.42 -3.04
N PHE A 74 1.89 -11.49 -3.84
CA PHE A 74 1.77 -11.50 -5.30
C PHE A 74 2.24 -12.81 -5.92
N GLN A 75 3.47 -13.22 -5.60
CA GLN A 75 4.12 -14.39 -6.19
C GLN A 75 3.39 -15.68 -5.79
N THR A 76 3.11 -15.85 -4.50
CA THR A 76 2.38 -17.01 -3.97
C THR A 76 0.98 -17.13 -4.59
N VAL A 77 0.25 -16.02 -4.75
CA VAL A 77 -1.08 -16.03 -5.36
C VAL A 77 -0.99 -16.36 -6.85
N ARG A 78 -0.01 -15.81 -7.55
CA ARG A 78 0.24 -16.10 -8.97
C ARG A 78 0.52 -17.58 -9.18
N GLU A 79 1.47 -18.16 -8.44
CA GLU A 79 1.82 -19.58 -8.53
C GLU A 79 0.63 -20.49 -8.24
N ARG A 80 -0.14 -20.20 -7.19
CA ARG A 80 -1.37 -20.95 -6.88
C ARG A 80 -2.41 -20.87 -8.01
N MET A 81 -2.52 -19.72 -8.68
CA MET A 81 -3.42 -19.56 -9.82
C MET A 81 -2.92 -20.32 -11.05
N ASP A 82 -1.61 -20.36 -11.28
CA ASP A 82 -0.98 -21.10 -12.39
C ASP A 82 -1.08 -22.62 -12.18
N ILE A 83 -0.78 -23.14 -10.99
CA ILE A 83 -0.98 -24.55 -10.63
C ILE A 83 -2.43 -24.95 -10.82
N ARG A 84 -3.37 -24.15 -10.32
CA ARG A 84 -4.80 -24.38 -10.50
C ARG A 84 -5.22 -24.40 -11.97
N ARG A 85 -4.65 -23.52 -12.80
CA ARG A 85 -4.87 -23.49 -14.25
C ARG A 85 -4.33 -24.75 -14.91
N LEU A 86 -3.11 -25.18 -14.58
CA LEU A 86 -2.46 -26.38 -15.09
C LEU A 86 -3.28 -27.63 -14.78
N MET A 87 -3.67 -27.82 -13.52
CA MET A 87 -4.46 -28.97 -13.08
C MET A 87 -5.83 -29.04 -13.79
N ARG A 88 -6.47 -27.89 -14.01
CA ARG A 88 -7.72 -27.81 -14.80
C ARG A 88 -7.50 -28.09 -16.29
N ARG A 89 -6.34 -27.70 -16.84
CA ARG A 89 -5.98 -28.03 -18.23
C ARG A 89 -5.76 -29.53 -18.37
N GLY A 90 -5.00 -30.15 -17.48
CA GLY A 90 -4.75 -31.60 -17.47
C GLY A 90 -6.05 -32.41 -17.40
N ARG A 91 -6.93 -32.11 -16.43
CA ARG A 91 -8.24 -32.78 -16.32
C ARG A 91 -9.11 -32.64 -17.57
N ARG A 92 -9.15 -31.45 -18.18
CA ARG A 92 -9.91 -31.24 -19.43
C ARG A 92 -9.26 -31.97 -20.60
N GLY A 93 -7.93 -31.95 -20.69
CA GLY A 93 -7.17 -32.61 -21.74
C GLY A 93 -7.40 -34.12 -21.79
N ARG A 94 -7.61 -34.77 -20.65
CA ARG A 94 -7.97 -36.20 -20.54
C ARG A 94 -9.38 -36.52 -21.05
N ARG A 95 -10.29 -35.55 -21.04
CA ARG A 95 -11.68 -35.71 -21.53
C ARG A 95 -11.82 -35.47 -23.04
N ILE A 96 -10.78 -34.94 -23.68
CA ILE A 96 -10.79 -34.61 -25.10
C ILE A 96 -10.23 -35.80 -25.88
N ASN A 97 -11.10 -36.51 -26.59
CA ASN A 97 -10.69 -37.44 -27.63
C ASN A 97 -10.13 -36.63 -28.82
N ARG A 98 -8.83 -36.73 -29.08
CA ARG A 98 -8.17 -35.99 -30.17
C ARG A 98 -8.25 -36.70 -31.53
N LYS A 99 -8.69 -37.96 -31.56
CA LYS A 99 -8.85 -38.76 -32.79
C LYS A 99 -10.08 -38.36 -33.61
N ILE A 100 -11.07 -37.72 -32.98
CA ILE A 100 -12.27 -37.22 -33.66
C ILE A 100 -12.09 -35.75 -34.08
N GLU A 101 -12.85 -35.35 -35.10
CA GLU A 101 -12.92 -33.98 -35.60
C GLU A 101 -13.19 -32.96 -34.50
N PHE A 102 -12.60 -31.77 -34.61
CA PHE A 102 -12.66 -30.72 -33.59
C PHE A 102 -14.10 -30.35 -33.19
N SER A 103 -15.01 -30.29 -34.16
CA SER A 103 -16.45 -30.02 -33.98
C SER A 103 -17.12 -31.04 -33.04
N LYS A 104 -16.70 -32.31 -33.10
CA LYS A 104 -17.24 -33.44 -32.33
C LYS A 104 -16.52 -33.65 -30.99
N ARG A 105 -15.42 -32.92 -30.71
CA ARG A 105 -14.67 -33.05 -29.44
C ARG A 105 -15.48 -32.49 -28.28
N ASN A 106 -15.45 -33.18 -27.14
CA ASN A 106 -15.96 -32.69 -25.87
C ASN A 106 -15.06 -31.55 -25.30
N HIS A 107 -15.11 -30.40 -25.96
CA HIS A 107 -14.39 -29.20 -25.58
C HIS A 107 -15.35 -28.17 -24.99
N ARG A 108 -14.91 -27.48 -23.94
CA ARG A 108 -15.71 -26.39 -23.36
C ARG A 108 -15.69 -25.20 -24.33
N GLN A 109 -16.85 -24.88 -24.92
CA GLN A 109 -17.01 -23.71 -25.77
C GLN A 109 -16.60 -22.40 -25.06
N LYS A 110 -16.11 -21.44 -25.85
CA LYS A 110 -15.69 -20.12 -25.39
C LYS A 110 -16.92 -19.33 -24.91
N ARG A 111 -17.02 -19.06 -23.61
CA ARG A 111 -18.11 -18.24 -23.04
C ARG A 111 -17.66 -16.78 -22.86
N PHE A 112 -17.48 -16.05 -23.96
CA PHE A 112 -17.09 -14.63 -23.90
C PHE A 112 -18.19 -13.78 -23.25
N ASN A 113 -19.46 -14.09 -23.52
CA ASN A 113 -20.62 -13.38 -22.97
C ASN A 113 -20.75 -13.47 -21.44
N ASN A 114 -20.02 -14.40 -20.79
CA ASN A 114 -19.98 -14.55 -19.34
C ASN A 114 -18.88 -13.69 -18.69
N ARG A 115 -18.04 -13.02 -19.48
CA ARG A 115 -16.96 -12.14 -19.01
C ARG A 115 -17.44 -10.69 -18.97
N ARG A 116 -18.50 -10.41 -18.22
CA ARG A 116 -19.17 -9.09 -18.18
C ARG A 116 -18.56 -8.08 -17.20
N GLN A 117 -17.64 -8.51 -16.33
CA GLN A 117 -17.16 -7.68 -15.21
C GLN A 117 -15.68 -7.33 -15.36
N GLY A 118 -15.35 -6.05 -15.12
CA GLY A 118 -13.98 -5.58 -14.91
C GLY A 118 -13.44 -6.11 -13.58
N LYS A 119 -12.89 -7.33 -13.58
CA LYS A 119 -12.37 -7.97 -12.39
C LYS A 119 -10.90 -7.62 -12.19
N LEU A 120 -10.54 -7.25 -10.96
CA LEU A 120 -9.16 -7.22 -10.55
C LEU A 120 -8.55 -8.64 -10.62
N PRO A 121 -7.34 -8.79 -11.19
CA PRO A 121 -6.60 -10.03 -11.10
C PRO A 121 -6.42 -10.47 -9.63
N PRO A 122 -6.53 -11.77 -9.31
CA PRO A 122 -6.47 -12.23 -7.92
C PRO A 122 -5.19 -11.82 -7.17
N SER A 123 -4.04 -11.80 -7.84
CA SER A 123 -2.76 -11.38 -7.23
C SER A 123 -2.76 -9.90 -6.88
N ILE A 124 -3.28 -9.04 -7.76
CA ILE A 124 -3.38 -7.60 -7.52
C ILE A 124 -4.39 -7.31 -6.42
N ARG A 125 -5.56 -7.96 -6.46
CA ARG A 125 -6.57 -7.86 -5.41
C ARG A 125 -5.99 -8.24 -4.05
N ALA A 126 -5.24 -9.34 -3.96
CA ALA A 126 -4.64 -9.78 -2.70
C ALA A 126 -3.63 -8.77 -2.14
N ASN A 127 -2.83 -8.12 -3.00
CA ASN A 127 -1.92 -7.05 -2.58
C ASN A 127 -2.70 -5.85 -2.02
N ARG A 128 -3.64 -5.30 -2.81
CA ARG A 128 -4.43 -4.13 -2.40
C ARG A 128 -5.22 -4.38 -1.12
N GLN A 129 -5.75 -5.59 -0.94
CA GLN A 129 -6.46 -5.97 0.28
C GLN A 129 -5.56 -6.03 1.52
N LEU A 130 -4.29 -6.45 1.37
CA LEU A 130 -3.35 -6.42 2.49
C LEU A 130 -3.07 -4.98 2.91
N GLU A 131 -2.76 -4.10 1.95
CA GLU A 131 -2.57 -2.66 2.23
C GLU A 131 -3.80 -2.04 2.89
N LEU A 132 -5.00 -2.29 2.33
CA LEU A 132 -6.24 -1.75 2.86
C LEU A 132 -6.52 -2.21 4.30
N ARG A 133 -6.17 -3.46 4.64
CA ARG A 133 -6.27 -3.96 6.03
C ARG A 133 -5.37 -3.16 6.97
N ILE A 134 -4.13 -2.89 6.56
CA ILE A 134 -3.20 -2.12 7.40
C ILE A 134 -3.67 -0.70 7.58
N VAL A 135 -4.12 -0.04 6.50
CA VAL A 135 -4.70 1.31 6.59
C VAL A 135 -5.91 1.31 7.52
N SER A 136 -6.86 0.38 7.35
CA SER A 136 -8.04 0.28 8.21
C SER A 136 -7.69 0.11 9.68
N GLU A 137 -6.63 -0.64 10.00
CA GLU A 137 -6.19 -0.82 11.39
C GLU A 137 -5.49 0.43 11.93
N LEU A 138 -4.70 1.13 11.11
CA LEU A 138 -4.07 2.40 11.51
C LEU A 138 -5.11 3.49 11.80
N PHE A 139 -6.21 3.55 11.03
CA PHE A 139 -7.33 4.47 11.28
C PHE A 139 -8.05 4.22 12.61
N ARG A 140 -7.96 3.02 13.19
CA ARG A 140 -8.52 2.74 14.52
C ARG A 140 -7.65 3.30 15.65
N ILE A 141 -6.38 3.58 15.38
CA ILE A 141 -5.38 3.96 16.37
C ILE A 141 -5.04 5.45 16.27
N TYR A 142 -4.94 5.95 15.04
CA TYR A 142 -4.50 7.30 14.73
C TYR A 142 -5.68 8.14 14.19
N PRO A 143 -5.84 9.40 14.64
CA PRO A 143 -6.75 10.36 14.02
C PRO A 143 -6.15 10.86 12.69
N VAL A 144 -6.24 10.01 11.66
CA VAL A 144 -5.69 10.31 10.32
C VAL A 144 -6.58 11.32 9.61
N ALA A 145 -5.97 12.39 9.11
CA ALA A 145 -6.67 13.46 8.38
C ALA A 145 -6.60 13.28 6.86
N GLU A 146 -5.52 12.69 6.34
CA GLU A 146 -5.28 12.56 4.90
C GLU A 146 -4.49 11.28 4.57
N ILE A 147 -4.72 10.72 3.39
CA ILE A 147 -3.93 9.62 2.82
C ILE A 147 -3.22 10.12 1.57
N ARG A 148 -1.91 9.91 1.47
CA ARG A 148 -1.11 10.16 0.28
C ARG A 148 -0.69 8.85 -0.37
N TYR A 149 -0.96 8.70 -1.65
CA TYR A 149 -0.77 7.47 -2.39
C TYR A 149 0.07 7.70 -3.63
N GLU A 150 1.20 6.99 -3.76
CA GLU A 150 2.01 7.10 -4.97
C GLU A 150 1.27 6.51 -6.18
N TYR A 151 1.05 7.35 -7.19
CA TYR A 151 0.31 7.01 -8.39
C TYR A 151 1.28 6.73 -9.54
N VAL A 152 1.10 5.58 -10.19
CA VAL A 152 1.97 5.11 -11.26
C VAL A 152 1.23 5.29 -12.58
N LYS A 153 1.71 6.21 -13.40
CA LYS A 153 1.27 6.35 -14.80
C LYS A 153 2.03 5.31 -15.62
N ALA A 154 1.47 4.09 -15.69
CA ALA A 154 2.01 3.06 -16.57
C ALA A 154 1.52 3.31 -18.00
N ASP A 155 2.31 4.02 -18.80
CA ASP A 155 2.04 4.09 -20.24
C ASP A 155 2.43 2.76 -20.89
N VAL A 156 1.45 1.84 -20.90
CA VAL A 156 1.60 0.48 -21.38
C VAL A 156 1.95 0.39 -22.86
N ASP A 157 1.68 1.42 -23.66
CA ASP A 157 2.00 1.43 -25.09
C ASP A 157 3.40 2.01 -25.36
N LEU A 158 3.94 2.87 -24.49
CA LEU A 158 5.33 3.37 -24.57
C LEU A 158 6.36 2.49 -23.85
N THR A 159 6.02 1.94 -22.68
CA THR A 159 7.02 1.32 -21.77
C THR A 159 7.18 -0.19 -21.89
N SER A 160 6.24 -0.89 -22.54
CA SER A 160 6.20 -2.36 -22.49
C SER A 160 6.85 -3.09 -23.66
N GLY A 161 7.29 -2.36 -24.70
CA GLY A 161 7.77 -2.93 -25.97
C GLY A 161 6.75 -3.82 -26.70
N ARG A 162 5.51 -3.90 -26.19
CA ARG A 162 4.47 -4.76 -26.75
C ARG A 162 3.83 -4.06 -27.96
N LYS A 163 3.34 -4.85 -28.92
CA LYS A 163 2.50 -4.32 -30.01
C LYS A 163 1.30 -3.57 -29.43
N ARG A 164 1.11 -2.31 -29.86
CA ARG A 164 0.01 -1.43 -29.43
C ARG A 164 -1.32 -2.19 -29.43
N ALA A 165 -2.16 -1.91 -28.44
CA ALA A 165 -3.48 -2.50 -28.39
C ALA A 165 -4.25 -2.21 -29.69
N LYS A 166 -4.85 -3.22 -30.31
CA LYS A 166 -5.69 -3.02 -31.51
C LYS A 166 -6.83 -2.02 -31.30
N SER A 167 -7.28 -1.85 -30.05
CA SER A 167 -8.30 -0.88 -29.64
C SER A 167 -7.78 0.55 -29.44
N GLY A 168 -6.49 0.81 -29.66
CA GLY A 168 -5.84 2.11 -29.39
C GLY A 168 -5.72 2.49 -27.90
N LYS A 169 -6.31 1.70 -27.00
CA LYS A 169 -6.29 1.90 -25.54
C LYS A 169 -5.49 0.79 -24.86
N GLY A 170 -4.33 1.14 -24.34
CA GLY A 170 -3.52 0.25 -23.50
C GLY A 170 -4.26 -0.17 -22.22
N PHE A 171 -4.02 -1.42 -21.78
CA PHE A 171 -4.55 -1.95 -20.53
C PHE A 171 -3.41 -2.29 -19.58
N SER A 172 -3.39 -1.65 -18.40
CA SER A 172 -2.44 -1.95 -17.33
C SER A 172 -3.17 -2.52 -16.11
N PRO A 173 -2.88 -3.79 -15.73
CA PRO A 173 -3.39 -4.35 -14.48
C PRO A 173 -3.06 -3.50 -13.24
N VAL A 174 -1.91 -2.81 -13.26
CA VAL A 174 -1.44 -1.94 -12.17
C VAL A 174 -2.37 -0.74 -12.03
N MET A 175 -2.67 -0.04 -13.14
CA MET A 175 -3.56 1.13 -13.12
C MET A 175 -4.97 0.77 -12.67
N VAL A 176 -5.50 -0.38 -13.10
CA VAL A 176 -6.81 -0.87 -12.63
C VAL A 176 -6.79 -1.15 -11.13
N GLY A 177 -5.69 -1.74 -10.64
CA GLY A 177 -5.43 -1.94 -9.21
C GLY A 177 -5.41 -0.64 -8.42
N GLN A 178 -4.71 0.37 -8.93
CA GLN A 178 -4.59 1.69 -8.29
C GLN A 178 -5.94 2.41 -8.24
N LYS A 179 -6.69 2.45 -9.35
CA LYS A 179 -8.03 3.05 -9.36
C LYS A 179 -8.98 2.41 -8.36
N TRP A 180 -8.97 1.07 -8.26
CA TRP A 180 -9.76 0.37 -7.25
C TRP A 180 -9.29 0.68 -5.82
N MET A 181 -7.98 0.76 -5.60
CA MET A 181 -7.43 1.06 -4.28
C MET A 181 -7.80 2.47 -3.82
N LEU A 182 -7.63 3.46 -4.70
CA LEU A 182 -8.02 4.85 -4.42
C LEU A 182 -9.49 4.94 -4.01
N SER A 183 -10.41 4.29 -4.72
CA SER A 183 -11.83 4.29 -4.35
C SER A 183 -12.16 3.56 -3.05
N GLN A 184 -11.26 2.69 -2.56
CA GLN A 184 -11.40 2.13 -1.21
C GLN A 184 -10.83 3.06 -0.15
N LEU A 185 -9.71 3.73 -0.42
CA LEU A 185 -9.05 4.65 0.51
C LEU A 185 -9.85 5.94 0.72
N GLU A 186 -10.51 6.45 -0.33
CA GLU A 186 -11.38 7.64 -0.27
C GLU A 186 -12.57 7.47 0.70
N LYS A 187 -12.89 6.23 1.11
CA LYS A 187 -13.90 5.95 2.13
C LYS A 187 -13.43 6.24 3.56
N PHE A 188 -12.11 6.37 3.77
CA PHE A 188 -11.51 6.60 5.09
C PHE A 188 -11.14 8.07 5.29
N ALA A 189 -10.51 8.69 4.30
CA ALA A 189 -10.08 10.09 4.34
C ALA A 189 -9.84 10.62 2.91
N PRO A 190 -9.70 11.94 2.71
CA PRO A 190 -9.22 12.51 1.45
C PRO A 190 -7.93 11.84 0.98
N VAL A 191 -7.86 11.50 -0.31
CA VAL A 191 -6.70 10.84 -0.91
C VAL A 191 -6.01 11.74 -1.93
N VAL A 192 -4.75 12.07 -1.67
CA VAL A 192 -3.90 12.83 -2.58
C VAL A 192 -2.98 11.88 -3.34
N ARG A 193 -2.92 12.07 -4.66
CA ARG A 193 -2.02 11.29 -5.54
C ARG A 193 -0.68 11.97 -5.61
N ILE A 194 0.38 11.22 -5.33
CA ILE A 194 1.76 11.70 -5.40
C ILE A 194 2.45 11.06 -6.59
N GLU A 195 3.19 11.85 -7.36
CA GLU A 195 3.97 11.33 -8.47
C GLU A 195 5.35 10.85 -7.99
N GLY A 196 5.89 9.80 -8.61
CA GLY A 196 7.15 9.20 -8.15
C GLY A 196 8.35 10.15 -8.15
N TYR A 197 8.34 11.18 -9.01
CA TYR A 197 9.39 12.21 -8.98
C TYR A 197 9.29 13.12 -7.74
N GLN A 198 8.06 13.42 -7.27
CA GLN A 198 7.84 14.20 -6.05
C GLN A 198 8.37 13.43 -4.84
N THR A 199 8.04 12.14 -4.74
CA THR A 199 8.59 11.23 -3.73
C THR A 199 10.13 11.27 -3.71
N ALA A 200 10.76 11.19 -4.89
CA ALA A 200 12.21 11.19 -5.01
C ALA A 200 12.83 12.52 -4.55
N SER A 201 12.24 13.65 -4.92
CA SER A 201 12.69 14.98 -4.52
C SER A 201 12.53 15.20 -3.01
N THR A 202 11.37 14.87 -2.44
CA THR A 202 11.12 14.99 -1.00
C THR A 202 12.06 14.10 -0.20
N ARG A 203 12.30 12.86 -0.65
CA ARG A 203 13.25 11.95 -0.01
C ARG A 203 14.67 12.53 0.02
N LYS A 204 15.11 13.18 -1.07
CA LYS A 204 16.43 13.84 -1.12
C LYS A 204 16.49 15.04 -0.18
N TYR A 205 15.46 15.89 -0.17
CA TYR A 205 15.38 17.06 0.71
C TYR A 205 15.44 16.69 2.18
N LEU A 206 14.72 15.64 2.58
CA LEU A 206 14.67 15.15 3.97
C LEU A 206 15.89 14.30 4.37
N GLY A 207 16.90 14.16 3.51
CA GLY A 207 18.11 13.38 3.81
C GLY A 207 17.86 11.87 3.98
N LEU A 208 16.75 11.36 3.46
CA LEU A 208 16.31 9.97 3.67
C LEU A 208 17.06 9.02 2.72
N THR A 209 17.93 8.18 3.30
CA THR A 209 18.72 7.21 2.52
C THR A 209 17.85 6.04 2.06
N LYS A 210 17.96 5.70 0.77
CA LYS A 210 17.24 4.55 0.19
C LYS A 210 18.22 3.47 -0.20
N ASN A 211 17.97 2.26 0.28
CA ASN A 211 18.66 1.07 -0.16
C ASN A 211 18.18 0.72 -1.57
N LYS A 212 19.05 0.94 -2.57
CA LYS A 212 18.78 0.67 -3.99
C LYS A 212 19.29 -0.70 -4.44
N THR A 213 20.21 -1.32 -3.70
CA THR A 213 20.92 -2.55 -4.09
C THR A 213 20.04 -3.77 -3.87
N ASP A 214 19.50 -3.95 -2.67
CA ASP A 214 18.63 -5.07 -2.35
C ASP A 214 17.27 -4.62 -1.83
N LYS A 215 16.32 -4.51 -2.76
CA LYS A 215 14.92 -4.11 -2.48
C LYS A 215 14.13 -5.20 -1.76
N SER A 216 14.68 -6.40 -1.58
CA SER A 216 14.00 -7.50 -0.89
C SER A 216 14.25 -7.52 0.62
N LYS A 217 15.29 -6.81 1.08
CA LYS A 217 15.58 -6.71 2.51
C LYS A 217 14.44 -6.00 3.22
N PRO A 218 13.88 -6.58 4.29
CA PRO A 218 12.80 -5.97 5.03
C PRO A 218 13.36 -4.92 6.00
N GLU A 219 13.99 -3.88 5.47
CA GLU A 219 14.60 -2.78 6.21
C GLU A 219 13.83 -1.48 5.97
N PHE A 220 13.91 -0.54 6.91
CA PHE A 220 13.26 0.77 6.80
C PHE A 220 13.64 1.49 5.49
N ASN A 221 14.92 1.49 5.14
CA ASN A 221 15.47 2.18 3.97
C ASN A 221 15.05 1.60 2.60
N THR A 222 14.26 0.52 2.55
CA THR A 222 13.82 -0.07 1.27
C THR A 222 12.54 0.58 0.75
N HIS A 223 11.42 0.29 1.42
CA HIS A 223 10.08 0.70 1.00
C HIS A 223 9.42 1.60 2.05
N ALA A 224 9.64 1.36 3.34
CA ALA A 224 9.00 2.14 4.39
C ALA A 224 9.43 3.62 4.35
N VAL A 225 10.69 3.89 3.99
CA VAL A 225 11.22 5.24 3.76
C VAL A 225 10.46 6.01 2.68
N ASP A 226 10.00 5.34 1.62
CA ASP A 226 9.19 5.99 0.59
C ASP A 226 7.80 6.34 1.14
N GLY A 227 7.21 5.47 1.98
CA GLY A 227 5.97 5.78 2.70
C GLY A 227 6.08 7.03 3.58
N VAL A 228 7.21 7.20 4.28
CA VAL A 228 7.47 8.42 5.07
C VAL A 228 7.63 9.64 4.16
N ALA A 229 8.43 9.54 3.09
CA ALA A 229 8.63 10.65 2.16
C ALA A 229 7.31 11.08 1.49
N ILE A 230 6.46 10.12 1.10
CA ILE A 230 5.13 10.38 0.53
C ILE A 230 4.25 11.10 1.56
N ALA A 231 4.20 10.63 2.80
CA ALA A 231 3.42 11.29 3.85
C ALA A 231 3.92 12.72 4.12
N ALA A 232 5.24 12.90 4.12
CA ALA A 232 5.89 14.18 4.39
C ALA A 232 5.57 15.25 3.33
N THR A 233 5.20 14.88 2.10
CA THR A 233 4.75 15.85 1.09
C THR A 233 3.53 16.67 1.52
N ALA A 234 2.80 16.26 2.57
CA ALA A 234 1.72 17.04 3.14
C ALA A 234 2.18 18.24 3.98
N PHE A 235 3.42 18.21 4.44
CA PHE A 235 3.98 19.20 5.34
C PHE A 235 5.10 20.00 4.67
N VAL A 236 5.71 19.47 3.61
CA VAL A 236 6.73 20.15 2.80
C VAL A 236 6.46 20.01 1.32
N GLU A 237 6.64 21.10 0.59
CA GLU A 237 6.45 21.16 -0.86
C GLU A 237 7.57 21.98 -1.51
N TYR A 238 8.05 21.50 -2.67
CA TYR A 238 8.92 22.28 -3.53
C TYR A 238 8.07 23.07 -4.52
N ARG A 239 8.10 24.39 -4.43
CA ARG A 239 7.35 25.28 -5.33
C ARG A 239 8.24 26.37 -5.91
N GLN A 240 7.93 26.73 -7.15
CA GLN A 240 8.45 27.94 -7.77
C GLN A 240 7.75 29.14 -7.14
N TYR A 241 8.48 30.24 -7.02
CA TYR A 241 7.94 31.51 -6.59
C TYR A 241 8.46 32.62 -7.51
N HIS A 242 7.56 33.55 -7.79
CA HIS A 242 7.84 34.72 -8.61
C HIS A 242 7.65 35.94 -7.72
N THR A 243 8.70 36.75 -7.59
CA THR A 243 8.64 38.06 -6.95
C THR A 243 8.86 39.14 -7.98
N ALA A 244 8.61 40.40 -7.64
CA ALA A 244 8.79 41.53 -8.56
C ALA A 244 10.22 41.65 -9.15
N LYS A 245 11.22 40.97 -8.56
CA LYS A 245 12.64 41.08 -8.96
C LYS A 245 13.30 39.75 -9.31
N THR A 246 12.75 38.61 -8.87
CA THR A 246 13.39 37.30 -9.07
C THR A 246 12.37 36.18 -9.19
N ASP A 247 12.71 35.26 -10.10
CA ASP A 247 12.11 33.95 -10.20
C ASP A 247 13.01 32.94 -9.49
N GLY A 248 12.42 32.15 -8.60
CA GLY A 248 13.16 31.18 -7.79
C GLY A 248 12.33 29.94 -7.51
N ALA A 249 12.96 28.98 -6.84
CA ALA A 249 12.28 27.79 -6.38
C ALA A 249 12.90 27.31 -5.07
N ASN A 250 12.07 27.04 -4.08
CA ASN A 250 12.55 26.58 -2.77
C ASN A 250 11.56 25.59 -2.16
N TRP A 251 11.99 24.93 -1.09
CA TRP A 251 11.13 24.14 -0.22
C TRP A 251 10.39 25.04 0.76
N PHE A 252 9.11 24.76 0.95
CA PHE A 252 8.23 25.47 1.87
C PHE A 252 7.55 24.48 2.80
N GLY A 253 7.27 24.94 4.02
CA GLY A 253 6.76 24.10 5.10
C GLY A 253 7.90 23.54 5.97
N ASP A 254 7.53 22.74 6.95
CA ASP A 254 8.47 22.13 7.88
C ASP A 254 7.98 20.74 8.29
N VAL A 255 8.91 19.79 8.36
CA VAL A 255 8.62 18.42 8.80
C VAL A 255 9.84 17.81 9.48
N VAL A 256 9.62 17.24 10.67
CA VAL A 256 10.65 16.52 11.41
C VAL A 256 10.45 15.02 11.25
N ILE A 257 11.51 14.34 10.78
CA ILE A 257 11.56 12.88 10.72
C ILE A 257 12.20 12.36 12.00
N THR A 258 11.50 11.46 12.68
CA THR A 258 11.97 10.85 13.93
C THR A 258 12.08 9.33 13.79
N THR A 259 12.86 8.70 14.65
CA THR A 259 12.83 7.24 14.76
C THR A 259 11.43 6.79 15.15
N ALA A 260 10.89 5.83 14.40
CA ALA A 260 9.54 5.30 14.59
C ALA A 260 9.58 3.78 14.70
N GLN A 261 8.48 3.20 15.17
CA GLN A 261 8.33 1.75 15.11
C GLN A 261 8.36 1.29 13.65
N PHE A 262 9.18 0.27 13.38
CA PHE A 262 9.28 -0.37 12.08
C PHE A 262 8.72 -1.79 12.15
N ARG A 263 7.77 -2.12 11.26
CA ARG A 263 7.11 -3.42 11.20
C ARG A 263 7.24 -4.07 9.84
N VAL A 264 7.58 -5.35 9.83
CA VAL A 264 7.57 -6.18 8.63
C VAL A 264 6.30 -7.02 8.65
N ILE A 265 5.38 -6.75 7.73
CA ILE A 265 4.06 -7.38 7.75
C ILE A 265 3.86 -8.23 6.50
N ARG A 266 3.43 -9.46 6.69
CA ARG A 266 3.13 -10.38 5.60
C ARG A 266 1.90 -11.20 5.89
N LYS A 267 1.26 -11.72 4.85
CA LYS A 267 0.28 -12.79 5.04
C LYS A 267 0.99 -14.02 5.61
N PRO A 268 0.45 -14.68 6.64
CA PRO A 268 1.02 -15.93 7.14
C PRO A 268 1.24 -16.94 6.00
N PRO A 269 2.37 -17.67 6.01
CA PRO A 269 2.72 -18.59 4.91
C PRO A 269 1.79 -19.82 4.89
N PHE A 270 1.15 -20.13 6.01
CA PHE A 270 0.19 -21.21 6.16
C PHE A 270 -1.24 -20.78 5.82
N SER A 271 -2.01 -21.73 5.29
CA SER A 271 -3.46 -21.61 5.16
C SER A 271 -4.15 -22.02 6.45
N ARG A 272 -5.34 -21.47 6.73
CA ARG A 272 -6.12 -21.83 7.92
C ARG A 272 -6.37 -23.34 8.05
N ARG A 273 -6.48 -24.06 6.94
CA ARG A 273 -6.60 -25.52 6.92
C ARG A 273 -5.36 -26.25 7.44
N GLN A 274 -4.17 -25.66 7.27
CA GLN A 274 -2.92 -26.23 7.78
C GLN A 274 -2.70 -25.95 9.27
N LEU A 275 -3.52 -25.09 9.89
CA LEU A 275 -3.47 -24.85 11.34
C LEU A 275 -4.31 -25.87 12.13
N HIS A 276 -5.11 -26.68 11.42
CA HIS A 276 -5.98 -27.70 12.00
C HIS A 276 -5.53 -29.12 11.60
N LEU A 277 -4.35 -29.24 10.97
CA LEU A 277 -3.64 -30.48 10.70
C LEU A 277 -2.47 -30.55 11.65
#